data_AF-A0AAU2S4I2-F1
#
_entry.id   AF-A0AAU2S4I2-F1
#
_cell.length_a   1.000
_cell.length_b   1.000
_cell.length_c   1.000
_cell.angle_alpha   90.00
_cell.angle_beta   90.00
_cell.angle_gamma   90.00
#
_symmetry.space_group_name_H-M   'P 1'
#
loop_
_entity.id
_entity.type
_entity.pdbx_description
1 polymer ?
#
loop_
_entity_poly.entity_id
_entity_poly.type
_entity_poly.pdbx_seq_one_letter_code
_entity_poly.pdbx_strand_id
1 'polypeptide(L)'
;MVGFLRGRARRRVLSVVLALLATQIGSLVAPAYACGCGALIPDTDRRVGVSREVSVVRWDGTQEQIVMRLTVDGDSDRAAWVMPVPRRATVKLGDPALFDELDAATAPVHRTRHHFWPQDGDWPLVSGDGGPDTGAPPPGAGVGAEPPVSVVGRQKLGPFDVARLTATDPNALGSWLDTNGFALPPRLTTALEPYVQDRWEYVAVRLAPETSGTALRGALDPLHLTFSADKPVYPMRLSRLARTPQSLGLYVLAPHRMEPASGIGGERPRVTFAGRVTAKSGPLAELARGTPFLTAVGQEFPAPALIDGDHVLRRTASDTTFQQVIYEDRLRKVAGIPAWLLTVVGGLALLVTAAVLLAVRRSRRPVIPPKPLQPPRPVN
;
A
#
# COMPACT_ATOMS: atom_id res chain seq x y z
N MET A 1 33.88 42.38 31.17
CA MET A 1 33.43 42.03 29.80
C MET A 1 32.92 40.58 29.63
N VAL A 2 32.86 39.75 30.69
CA VAL A 2 32.50 38.30 30.57
C VAL A 2 31.03 38.00 30.95
N GLY A 3 30.35 38.85 31.73
CA GLY A 3 28.96 38.65 32.14
C GLY A 3 27.91 38.91 31.04
N PHE A 4 28.17 39.84 30.13
CA PHE A 4 27.21 40.27 29.10
C PHE A 4 27.03 39.23 27.98
N LEU A 5 28.07 38.45 27.69
CA LEU A 5 28.05 37.38 26.69
C LEU A 5 27.25 36.14 27.15
N ARG A 6 27.29 35.82 28.46
CA ARG A 6 26.54 34.69 29.04
C ARG A 6 25.01 34.91 29.03
N GLY A 7 24.55 36.16 29.13
CA GLY A 7 23.12 36.51 29.08
C GLY A 7 22.49 36.35 27.69
N ARG A 8 23.21 36.72 26.62
CA ARG A 8 22.75 36.56 25.24
C ARG A 8 22.71 35.09 24.81
N ALA A 9 23.69 34.28 25.22
CA ALA A 9 23.71 32.85 24.95
C ALA A 9 22.53 32.12 25.63
N ARG A 10 22.26 32.42 26.92
CA ARG A 10 21.12 31.84 27.64
C ARG A 10 19.76 32.22 27.01
N ARG A 11 19.58 33.47 26.59
CA ARG A 11 18.35 33.89 25.88
C ARG A 11 18.16 33.16 24.55
N ARG A 12 19.22 32.98 23.76
CA ARG A 12 19.13 32.26 22.48
C ARG A 12 18.82 30.77 22.67
N VAL A 13 19.43 30.12 23.66
CA VAL A 13 19.13 28.72 23.99
C VAL A 13 17.68 28.57 24.48
N LEU A 14 17.21 29.47 25.34
CA LEU A 14 15.82 29.44 25.82
C LEU A 14 14.81 29.65 24.68
N SER A 15 15.09 30.56 23.74
CA SER A 15 14.24 30.78 22.56
C SER A 15 14.19 29.57 21.63
N VAL A 16 15.32 28.87 21.43
CA VAL A 16 15.38 27.66 20.61
C VAL A 16 14.62 26.51 21.27
N VAL A 17 14.75 26.34 22.59
CA VAL A 17 14.01 25.31 23.35
C VAL A 17 12.51 25.60 23.33
N LEU A 18 12.08 26.85 23.50
CA LEU A 18 10.67 27.24 23.40
C LEU A 18 10.11 27.05 21.99
N ALA A 19 10.89 27.36 20.96
CA ALA A 19 10.48 27.11 19.57
C ALA A 19 10.32 25.61 19.30
N LEU A 20 11.26 24.78 19.77
CA LEU A 20 11.19 23.32 19.65
C LEU A 20 9.99 22.73 20.40
N LEU A 21 9.70 23.21 21.62
CA LEU A 21 8.52 22.81 22.39
C LEU A 21 7.22 23.23 21.69
N ALA A 22 7.17 24.42 21.11
CA ALA A 22 6.00 24.90 20.38
C ALA A 22 5.73 24.06 19.11
N THR A 23 6.78 23.64 18.39
CA THR A 23 6.63 22.67 17.28
C THR A 23 6.17 21.30 17.76
N GLN A 24 6.68 20.79 18.89
CA GLN A 24 6.23 19.51 19.45
C GLN A 24 4.76 19.55 19.91
N ILE A 25 4.33 20.64 20.54
CA ILE A 25 2.94 20.81 20.99
C ILE A 25 2.00 21.00 19.78
N GLY A 26 2.46 21.69 18.73
CA GLY A 26 1.69 21.86 17.48
C GLY A 26 1.39 20.54 16.74
N SER A 27 2.29 19.56 16.82
CA SER A 27 2.06 18.21 16.24
C SER A 27 1.04 17.37 17.00
N LEU A 28 0.74 17.71 18.26
CA LEU A 28 -0.16 16.93 19.10
C LEU A 28 -1.64 17.30 18.94
N VAL A 29 -2.00 18.34 18.18
CA VAL A 29 -3.38 18.86 18.06
C VAL A 29 -3.92 18.84 16.61
N ALA A 30 -3.52 17.85 15.80
CA ALA A 30 -4.04 17.72 14.43
C ALA A 30 -5.22 16.73 14.37
N PRO A 31 -6.48 17.20 14.27
CA PRO A 31 -7.60 16.30 14.06
C PRO A 31 -7.66 15.87 12.58
N ALA A 32 -7.57 14.57 12.35
CA ALA A 32 -7.67 13.93 11.04
C ALA A 32 -9.15 13.85 10.63
N TYR A 33 -9.50 14.52 9.54
CA TYR A 33 -10.86 14.53 8.98
C TYR A 33 -10.73 14.31 7.47
N ALA A 34 -11.08 13.11 6.97
CA ALA A 34 -11.31 12.69 5.57
C ALA A 34 -10.36 11.62 4.98
N CYS A 35 -10.91 10.80 4.07
CA CYS A 35 -10.26 9.66 3.41
C CYS A 35 -10.72 9.44 1.93
N GLY A 36 -10.05 8.54 1.22
CA GLY A 36 -10.06 8.11 -0.18
C GLY A 36 -11.38 8.09 -0.95
N CYS A 37 -12.52 7.76 -0.34
CA CYS A 37 -13.81 7.79 -1.04
C CYS A 37 -14.83 8.76 -0.49
N GLY A 38 -14.51 9.37 0.65
CA GLY A 38 -15.53 9.92 1.50
C GLY A 38 -15.01 10.68 2.70
N ALA A 39 -15.87 11.50 3.27
CA ALA A 39 -15.56 12.15 4.52
C ALA A 39 -15.88 11.21 5.68
N LEU A 40 -14.89 10.96 6.55
CA LEU A 40 -15.09 10.32 7.84
C LEU A 40 -15.17 11.41 8.91
N ILE A 41 -16.30 11.50 9.58
CA ILE A 41 -16.63 12.53 10.56
C ILE A 41 -16.71 11.84 11.93
N PRO A 42 -15.74 12.03 12.84
CA PRO A 42 -15.77 11.45 14.18
C PRO A 42 -16.74 12.21 15.09
N ASP A 43 -17.03 11.62 16.25
CA ASP A 43 -17.74 12.30 17.33
C ASP A 43 -16.87 13.44 17.91
N THR A 44 -17.54 14.45 18.46
CA THR A 44 -16.99 15.67 19.04
C THR A 44 -15.70 15.43 19.84
N ASP A 45 -14.65 16.21 19.57
CA ASP A 45 -13.31 16.15 20.19
C ASP A 45 -12.47 14.86 20.01
N ARG A 46 -12.86 13.94 19.11
CA ARG A 46 -12.10 12.69 18.83
C ARG A 46 -11.47 12.64 17.43
N ARG A 47 -10.48 11.77 17.25
CA ARG A 47 -9.74 11.57 15.99
C ARG A 47 -10.03 10.22 15.38
N VAL A 48 -10.25 10.18 14.07
CA VAL A 48 -10.33 8.95 13.29
C VAL A 48 -9.74 9.21 11.90
N GLY A 49 -8.76 8.39 11.52
CA GLY A 49 -8.20 8.35 10.18
C GLY A 49 -8.40 6.98 9.56
N VAL A 50 -8.14 6.88 8.27
CA VAL A 50 -8.05 5.61 7.56
C VAL A 50 -6.64 5.53 7.01
N SER A 51 -5.94 4.46 7.35
CA SER A 51 -4.53 4.27 7.02
C SER A 51 -4.34 3.54 5.69
N ARG A 52 -5.32 2.74 5.29
CA ARG A 52 -5.32 2.00 4.02
C ARG A 52 -6.76 1.80 3.53
N GLU A 53 -6.97 2.07 2.25
CA GLU A 53 -8.23 1.84 1.54
C GLU A 53 -7.99 0.86 0.40
N VAL A 54 -8.78 -0.22 0.38
CA VAL A 54 -8.78 -1.20 -0.71
C VAL A 54 -10.20 -1.35 -1.22
N SER A 55 -10.38 -1.13 -2.51
CA SER A 55 -11.69 -1.13 -3.15
C SER A 55 -11.67 -1.86 -4.47
N VAL A 56 -12.81 -2.46 -4.81
CA VAL A 56 -13.07 -3.03 -6.13
C VAL A 56 -14.24 -2.31 -6.78
N VAL A 57 -14.03 -1.87 -8.02
CA VAL A 57 -15.04 -1.28 -8.88
C VAL A 57 -15.38 -2.30 -9.96
N ARG A 58 -16.65 -2.70 -10.01
CA ARG A 58 -17.19 -3.52 -11.10
C ARG A 58 -18.02 -2.64 -12.02
N TRP A 59 -17.72 -2.68 -13.31
CA TRP A 59 -18.42 -1.91 -14.34
C TRP A 59 -18.85 -2.81 -15.49
N ASP A 60 -20.15 -2.89 -15.77
CA ASP A 60 -20.69 -3.69 -16.89
C ASP A 60 -21.11 -2.88 -18.13
N GLY A 61 -20.93 -1.57 -18.10
CA GLY A 61 -21.33 -0.66 -19.19
C GLY A 61 -22.53 0.21 -18.84
N THR A 62 -23.32 -0.15 -17.82
CA THR A 62 -24.50 0.63 -17.38
C THR A 62 -24.62 0.75 -15.88
N GLN A 63 -24.12 -0.24 -15.14
CA GLN A 63 -24.13 -0.29 -13.70
C GLN A 63 -22.70 -0.35 -13.18
N GLU A 64 -22.46 0.43 -12.13
CA GLU A 64 -21.26 0.38 -11.34
C GLU A 64 -21.57 -0.23 -9.97
N GLN A 65 -20.68 -1.08 -9.50
CA GLN A 65 -20.68 -1.57 -8.13
C GLN A 65 -19.33 -1.26 -7.50
N ILE A 66 -19.35 -0.76 -6.27
CA ILE A 66 -18.15 -0.48 -5.50
C ILE A 66 -18.22 -1.32 -4.24
N VAL A 67 -17.25 -2.21 -4.04
CA VAL A 67 -17.06 -2.90 -2.76
C VAL A 67 -15.78 -2.39 -2.15
N MET A 68 -15.84 -1.92 -0.91
CA MET A 68 -14.69 -1.31 -0.25
C MET A 68 -14.49 -1.83 1.15
N ARG A 69 -13.22 -1.98 1.55
CA ARG A 69 -12.80 -2.31 2.91
C ARG A 69 -11.96 -1.16 3.45
N LEU A 70 -12.45 -0.54 4.52
CA LEU A 70 -11.78 0.58 5.18
C LEU A 70 -11.03 0.05 6.41
N THR A 71 -9.75 0.40 6.55
CA THR A 71 -9.02 0.19 7.80
C THR A 71 -8.99 1.49 8.58
N VAL A 72 -9.74 1.51 9.68
CA VAL A 72 -9.89 2.68 10.54
C VAL A 72 -8.86 2.63 11.66
N ASP A 73 -8.23 3.77 11.91
CA ASP A 73 -7.36 3.98 13.06
C ASP A 73 -7.79 5.27 13.77
N GLY A 74 -8.31 5.14 14.98
CA GLY A 74 -8.88 6.25 15.71
C GLY A 74 -9.23 5.91 17.15
N ASP A 75 -9.58 6.98 17.87
CA ASP A 75 -10.00 6.92 19.27
C ASP A 75 -11.52 7.17 19.42
N SER A 76 -12.23 7.41 18.31
CA SER A 76 -13.69 7.58 18.33
C SER A 76 -14.41 6.25 18.38
N ASP A 77 -15.44 6.16 19.22
CA ASP A 77 -16.40 5.06 19.26
C ASP A 77 -17.54 5.22 18.24
N ARG A 78 -17.58 6.34 17.50
CA ARG A 78 -18.58 6.58 16.44
C ARG A 78 -17.98 7.42 15.32
N ALA A 79 -18.38 7.15 14.09
CA ALA A 79 -18.04 7.98 12.95
C ALA A 79 -19.16 7.97 11.90
N ALA A 80 -19.32 9.06 11.15
CA ALA A 80 -20.14 9.08 9.94
C ALA A 80 -19.23 9.02 8.71
N TRP A 81 -19.46 8.06 7.84
CA TRP A 81 -18.83 7.94 6.54
C TRP A 81 -19.78 8.44 5.46
N VAL A 82 -19.33 9.36 4.61
CA VAL A 82 -20.14 9.96 3.55
C VAL A 82 -19.44 9.78 2.21
N MET A 83 -20.11 9.12 1.26
CA MET A 83 -19.60 8.90 -0.11
C MET A 83 -20.55 9.51 -1.17
N PRO A 84 -20.04 10.40 -2.04
CA PRO A 84 -20.76 10.87 -3.22
C PRO A 84 -20.90 9.75 -4.26
N VAL A 85 -22.09 9.61 -4.85
CA VAL A 85 -22.37 8.64 -5.91
C VAL A 85 -23.12 9.33 -7.07
N PRO A 86 -22.80 9.04 -8.35
CA PRO A 86 -23.44 9.71 -9.49
C PRO A 86 -24.97 9.61 -9.51
N ARG A 87 -25.51 8.50 -9.03
CA ARG A 87 -26.95 8.23 -8.95
C ARG A 87 -27.25 7.44 -7.68
N ARG A 88 -28.54 7.32 -7.36
CA ARG A 88 -29.04 6.51 -6.24
C ARG A 88 -28.36 5.14 -6.13
N ALA A 89 -27.68 4.94 -5.01
CA ALA A 89 -27.06 3.67 -4.67
C ALA A 89 -27.95 2.80 -3.76
N THR A 90 -27.80 1.49 -3.92
CA THR A 90 -28.20 0.49 -2.92
C THR A 90 -26.96 0.09 -2.13
N VAL A 91 -27.10 -0.01 -0.81
CA VAL A 91 -26.01 -0.34 0.12
C VAL A 91 -26.30 -1.68 0.77
N LYS A 92 -25.30 -2.56 0.82
CA LYS A 92 -25.33 -3.84 1.53
C LYS A 92 -23.95 -4.11 2.13
N LEU A 93 -23.85 -5.11 3.00
CA LEU A 93 -22.56 -5.65 3.41
C LEU A 93 -22.00 -6.52 2.29
N GLY A 94 -20.71 -6.37 2.02
CA GLY A 94 -19.95 -7.23 1.13
C GLY A 94 -19.32 -8.40 1.89
N ASP A 95 -18.89 -9.40 1.14
CA ASP A 95 -18.20 -10.57 1.69
C ASP A 95 -16.73 -10.22 2.00
N PRO A 96 -16.23 -10.40 3.24
CA PRO A 96 -14.83 -10.18 3.59
C PRO A 96 -13.85 -11.02 2.75
N ALA A 97 -14.23 -12.25 2.37
CA ALA A 97 -13.37 -13.17 1.62
C ALA A 97 -13.08 -12.68 0.19
N LEU A 98 -13.88 -11.73 -0.33
CA LEU A 98 -13.67 -11.13 -1.65
C LEU A 98 -12.26 -10.55 -1.80
N PHE A 99 -11.76 -9.85 -0.79
CA PHE A 99 -10.45 -9.20 -0.87
C PHE A 99 -9.31 -10.19 -0.74
N ASP A 100 -9.51 -11.27 0.00
CA ASP A 100 -8.51 -12.34 0.11
C ASP A 100 -8.40 -13.10 -1.22
N GLU A 101 -9.53 -13.33 -1.91
CA GLU A 101 -9.55 -13.88 -3.27
C GLU A 101 -8.91 -12.93 -4.31
N LEU A 102 -9.15 -11.62 -4.20
CA LEU A 102 -8.51 -10.61 -5.05
C LEU A 102 -6.99 -10.56 -4.84
N ASP A 103 -6.54 -10.57 -3.59
CA ASP A 103 -5.12 -10.55 -3.24
C ASP A 103 -4.43 -11.83 -3.76
N ALA A 104 -5.07 -12.99 -3.62
CA ALA A 104 -4.56 -14.25 -4.17
C ALA A 104 -4.51 -14.24 -5.72
N ALA A 105 -5.55 -13.73 -6.37
CA ALA A 105 -5.64 -13.68 -7.84
C ALA A 105 -4.63 -12.70 -8.46
N THR A 106 -4.26 -11.66 -7.73
CA THR A 106 -3.39 -10.57 -8.22
C THR A 106 -1.96 -10.64 -7.67
N ALA A 107 -1.65 -11.69 -6.90
CA ALA A 107 -0.35 -11.88 -6.27
C ALA A 107 0.81 -11.80 -7.28
N PRO A 108 1.92 -11.13 -6.94
CA PRO A 108 3.07 -11.02 -7.82
C PRO A 108 3.78 -12.36 -7.98
N VAL A 109 4.36 -12.58 -9.15
CA VAL A 109 5.19 -13.77 -9.42
C VAL A 109 6.59 -13.52 -8.85
N HIS A 110 7.02 -14.38 -7.94
CA HIS A 110 8.38 -14.33 -7.40
C HIS A 110 9.32 -15.10 -8.33
N ARG A 111 10.41 -14.46 -8.77
CA ARG A 111 11.45 -15.10 -9.59
C ARG A 111 12.81 -14.92 -8.95
N THR A 112 13.55 -16.00 -8.78
CA THR A 112 14.93 -15.91 -8.29
C THR A 112 15.87 -15.54 -9.43
N ARG A 113 16.72 -14.53 -9.21
CA ARG A 113 17.87 -14.23 -10.06
C ARG A 113 19.14 -14.58 -9.30
N HIS A 114 20.06 -15.23 -9.99
CA HIS A 114 21.35 -15.59 -9.41
C HIS A 114 22.43 -14.64 -9.89
N HIS A 115 23.13 -14.02 -8.94
CA HIS A 115 24.33 -13.26 -9.21
C HIS A 115 25.55 -14.03 -8.72
N PHE A 116 26.68 -13.81 -9.42
CA PHE A 116 27.92 -14.53 -9.14
C PHE A 116 28.74 -13.85 -8.05
N TRP A 117 28.83 -12.51 -8.08
CA TRP A 117 29.56 -11.70 -7.11
C TRP A 117 28.65 -11.24 -5.96
N PRO A 118 29.10 -11.25 -4.69
CA PRO A 118 28.31 -10.81 -3.55
C PRO A 118 27.96 -9.32 -3.64
N GLN A 119 26.76 -8.96 -3.18
CA GLN A 119 26.30 -7.58 -3.00
C GLN A 119 26.19 -7.27 -1.49
N ASP A 120 25.76 -6.06 -1.14
CA ASP A 120 25.60 -5.65 0.27
C ASP A 120 24.68 -6.65 1.01
N GLY A 121 25.22 -7.29 2.06
CA GLY A 121 24.54 -8.34 2.83
C GLY A 121 24.94 -9.79 2.49
N ASP A 122 25.62 -10.03 1.37
CA ASP A 122 26.08 -11.36 0.95
C ASP A 122 27.55 -11.66 1.33
N TRP A 123 28.24 -10.71 1.98
CA TRP A 123 29.62 -10.91 2.38
C TRP A 123 29.72 -11.85 3.59
N PRO A 124 30.51 -12.94 3.51
CA PRO A 124 30.63 -13.94 4.57
C PRO A 124 31.20 -13.45 5.91
N LEU A 125 31.63 -12.18 6.00
CA LEU A 125 32.29 -11.58 7.15
C LEU A 125 31.47 -10.45 7.79
N VAL A 126 30.29 -10.14 7.24
CA VAL A 126 29.35 -9.15 7.78
C VAL A 126 28.06 -9.89 8.18
N SER A 127 28.20 -10.87 9.06
CA SER A 127 27.05 -11.50 9.71
C SER A 127 26.61 -10.63 10.87
N GLY A 128 25.69 -9.69 10.60
CA GLY A 128 24.84 -9.13 11.64
C GLY A 128 23.65 -10.06 11.81
N ASP A 129 23.68 -10.87 12.87
CA ASP A 129 22.57 -11.73 13.25
C ASP A 129 21.36 -10.86 13.60
N GLY A 130 20.30 -10.98 12.81
CA GLY A 130 19.08 -10.18 12.96
C GLY A 130 17.98 -10.60 11.98
N GLY A 131 17.65 -11.89 11.95
CA GLY A 131 16.43 -12.36 11.30
C GLY A 131 15.23 -12.13 12.20
N PRO A 132 14.06 -11.69 11.70
CA PRO A 132 12.81 -11.82 12.41
C PRO A 132 12.24 -13.22 12.22
N ASP A 133 11.88 -13.84 13.34
CA ASP A 133 11.25 -15.14 13.47
C ASP A 133 9.96 -15.27 12.65
N THR A 134 9.87 -16.36 11.89
CA THR A 134 8.64 -16.86 11.29
C THR A 134 7.82 -17.57 12.37
N GLY A 135 6.79 -16.90 12.89
CA GLY A 135 5.78 -17.51 13.75
C GLY A 135 4.85 -18.43 12.95
N ALA A 136 4.76 -19.69 13.36
CA ALA A 136 3.78 -20.66 12.88
C ALA A 136 2.38 -20.37 13.49
N PRO A 137 1.27 -20.69 12.77
CA PRO A 137 -0.08 -20.40 13.24
C PRO A 137 -0.57 -21.41 14.30
N PRO A 138 -1.44 -21.00 15.25
CA PRO A 138 -2.04 -21.91 16.23
C PRO A 138 -3.23 -22.72 15.64
N PRO A 139 -3.60 -23.87 16.26
CA PRO A 139 -4.68 -24.74 15.78
C PRO A 139 -6.07 -24.20 16.14
N GLY A 140 -7.02 -24.40 15.21
CA GLY A 140 -8.43 -24.03 15.37
C GLY A 140 -9.23 -24.97 16.27
N ALA A 141 -10.29 -24.41 16.86
CA ALA A 141 -11.34 -25.13 17.57
C ALA A 141 -12.72 -24.54 17.20
N GLY A 142 -13.69 -25.42 16.96
CA GLY A 142 -15.13 -25.14 17.11
C GLY A 142 -15.91 -24.91 15.82
N VAL A 143 -16.72 -25.91 15.45
CA VAL A 143 -17.80 -25.82 14.44
C VAL A 143 -19.12 -25.69 15.19
N GLY A 144 -19.98 -24.73 14.81
CA GLY A 144 -21.31 -24.54 15.40
C GLY A 144 -22.29 -23.82 14.46
N ALA A 145 -23.20 -24.62 13.89
CA ALA A 145 -24.60 -24.40 13.45
C ALA A 145 -25.10 -23.06 12.81
N GLU A 146 -25.75 -23.20 11.64
CA GLU A 146 -26.70 -22.26 10.98
C GLU A 146 -28.10 -22.25 11.67
N PRO A 147 -29.24 -21.64 11.18
CA PRO A 147 -29.56 -20.69 10.05
C PRO A 147 -30.63 -19.60 10.52
N PRO A 148 -31.59 -19.00 9.74
CA PRO A 148 -31.71 -18.54 8.32
C PRO A 148 -32.28 -17.07 8.16
N VAL A 149 -32.51 -16.64 6.90
CA VAL A 149 -33.64 -15.78 6.38
C VAL A 149 -33.46 -14.25 6.05
N SER A 150 -33.68 -13.97 4.74
CA SER A 150 -34.39 -12.89 3.99
C SER A 150 -34.28 -11.36 4.21
N VAL A 151 -33.95 -10.68 3.10
CA VAL A 151 -34.72 -9.66 2.29
C VAL A 151 -35.35 -8.40 2.96
N VAL A 152 -34.77 -7.23 2.59
CA VAL A 152 -35.31 -5.88 2.25
C VAL A 152 -35.98 -5.00 3.31
N GLY A 153 -35.38 -3.81 3.49
CA GLY A 153 -36.10 -2.55 3.79
C GLY A 153 -35.73 -1.90 5.12
N ARG A 154 -34.88 -0.85 5.08
CA ARG A 154 -34.35 -0.06 6.21
C ARG A 154 -33.63 -0.94 7.26
N GLN A 155 -32.33 -1.18 7.05
CA GLN A 155 -31.62 -2.29 7.69
C GLN A 155 -30.44 -1.81 8.55
N LYS A 156 -30.46 -2.18 9.84
CA LYS A 156 -29.28 -2.22 10.70
C LYS A 156 -28.39 -3.33 10.15
N LEU A 157 -27.34 -2.94 9.43
CA LEU A 157 -26.43 -3.87 8.78
C LEU A 157 -25.35 -4.20 9.81
N GLY A 158 -25.55 -5.22 10.65
CA GLY A 158 -24.59 -5.56 11.70
C GLY A 158 -24.32 -4.39 12.68
N PRO A 159 -23.05 -4.00 12.93
CA PRO A 159 -22.72 -2.83 13.75
C PRO A 159 -22.97 -1.48 13.06
N PHE A 160 -23.40 -1.47 11.79
CA PHE A 160 -23.58 -0.26 11.00
C PHE A 160 -25.03 0.23 11.01
N ASP A 161 -25.21 1.53 11.19
CA ASP A 161 -26.47 2.22 10.98
C ASP A 161 -26.38 2.99 9.65
N VAL A 162 -26.88 2.38 8.58
CA VAL A 162 -26.76 2.91 7.22
C VAL A 162 -27.97 3.79 6.91
N ALA A 163 -27.72 5.06 6.60
CA ALA A 163 -28.75 6.00 6.23
C ALA A 163 -28.46 6.65 4.87
N ARG A 164 -29.27 6.28 3.89
CA ARG A 164 -29.14 6.82 2.55
C ARG A 164 -29.73 8.22 2.48
N LEU A 165 -28.99 9.16 1.90
CA LEU A 165 -29.41 10.55 1.79
C LEU A 165 -29.47 10.97 0.33
N THR A 166 -30.62 11.46 -0.08
CA THR A 166 -30.76 12.01 -1.43
C THR A 166 -30.18 13.42 -1.44
N ALA A 167 -29.26 13.71 -2.36
CA ALA A 167 -28.57 15.01 -2.43
C ALA A 167 -29.36 16.13 -3.11
N THR A 168 -30.64 15.90 -3.41
CA THR A 168 -31.52 16.92 -3.99
C THR A 168 -31.84 18.05 -3.01
N ASP A 169 -31.49 17.88 -1.73
CA ASP A 169 -31.53 18.94 -0.73
C ASP A 169 -30.10 19.15 -0.18
N PRO A 170 -29.45 20.29 -0.47
CA PRO A 170 -28.10 20.59 0.02
C PRO A 170 -28.03 20.63 1.56
N ASN A 171 -29.16 20.82 2.24
CA ASN A 171 -29.24 20.77 3.69
C ASN A 171 -29.48 19.36 4.24
N ALA A 172 -29.92 18.38 3.43
CA ALA A 172 -30.28 17.04 3.91
C ALA A 172 -29.09 16.28 4.51
N LEU A 173 -27.88 16.47 3.96
CA LEU A 173 -26.68 15.89 4.56
C LEU A 173 -26.38 16.52 5.93
N GLY A 174 -26.46 17.85 6.02
CA GLY A 174 -26.27 18.57 7.28
C GLY A 174 -27.31 18.14 8.33
N SER A 175 -28.59 18.15 7.98
CA SER A 175 -29.68 17.74 8.88
C SER A 175 -29.56 16.29 9.34
N TRP A 176 -29.13 15.38 8.46
CA TRP A 176 -28.89 13.99 8.87
C TRP A 176 -27.71 13.87 9.83
N LEU A 177 -26.60 14.57 9.56
CA LEU A 177 -25.44 14.60 10.44
C LEU A 177 -25.85 15.14 11.82
N ASP A 178 -26.54 16.29 11.86
CA ASP A 178 -27.00 16.91 13.10
C ASP A 178 -27.93 15.97 13.89
N THR A 179 -28.88 15.32 13.22
CA THR A 179 -29.80 14.34 13.83
C THR A 179 -29.05 13.14 14.42
N ASN A 180 -27.92 12.76 13.83
CA ASN A 180 -27.08 11.64 14.29
C ASN A 180 -25.96 12.06 15.24
N GLY A 181 -25.92 13.34 15.65
CA GLY A 181 -24.95 13.87 16.58
C GLY A 181 -23.58 14.20 15.96
N PHE A 182 -23.52 14.39 14.65
CA PHE A 182 -22.31 14.79 13.92
C PHE A 182 -22.46 16.22 13.42
N ALA A 183 -21.40 17.02 13.50
CA ALA A 183 -21.39 18.38 12.94
C ALA A 183 -20.75 18.37 11.54
N LEU A 184 -21.39 19.02 10.55
CA LEU A 184 -20.83 19.18 9.21
C LEU A 184 -19.72 20.25 9.22
N PRO A 185 -18.45 19.90 8.94
CA PRO A 185 -17.38 20.89 8.92
C PRO A 185 -17.51 21.84 7.72
N PRO A 186 -17.26 23.16 7.85
CA PRO A 186 -17.35 24.11 6.72
C PRO A 186 -16.47 23.75 5.52
N ARG A 187 -15.30 23.14 5.80
CA ARG A 187 -14.39 22.65 4.75
C ARG A 187 -15.01 21.52 3.93
N LEU A 188 -15.82 20.67 4.56
CA LEU A 188 -16.52 19.58 3.88
C LEU A 188 -17.66 20.13 3.03
N THR A 189 -18.43 21.11 3.53
CA THR A 189 -19.45 21.80 2.73
C THR A 189 -18.87 22.35 1.43
N THR A 190 -17.71 23.02 1.50
CA THR A 190 -17.03 23.55 0.31
C THR A 190 -16.57 22.44 -0.65
N ALA A 191 -16.08 21.32 -0.12
CA ALA A 191 -15.62 20.19 -0.94
C ALA A 191 -16.77 19.42 -1.63
N LEU A 192 -18.00 19.55 -1.11
CA LEU A 192 -19.20 18.91 -1.66
C LEU A 192 -19.87 19.71 -2.79
N GLU A 193 -19.60 21.01 -2.89
CA GLU A 193 -20.16 21.92 -3.90
C GLU A 193 -20.13 21.34 -5.33
N PRO A 194 -19.02 20.74 -5.82
CA PRO A 194 -18.99 20.20 -7.18
C PRO A 194 -19.97 19.04 -7.38
N TYR A 195 -20.17 18.19 -6.37
CA TYR A 195 -21.11 17.06 -6.44
C TYR A 195 -22.56 17.53 -6.43
N VAL A 196 -22.87 18.61 -5.71
CA VAL A 196 -24.19 19.25 -5.75
C VAL A 196 -24.46 19.81 -7.14
N GLN A 197 -23.48 20.48 -7.75
CA GLN A 197 -23.59 21.01 -9.12
C GLN A 197 -23.81 19.90 -10.15
N ASP A 198 -23.10 18.78 -9.99
CA ASP A 198 -23.26 17.59 -10.84
C ASP A 198 -24.52 16.76 -10.50
N ARG A 199 -25.29 17.15 -9.47
CA ARG A 199 -26.50 16.46 -8.99
C ARG A 199 -26.26 15.02 -8.54
N TRP A 200 -25.09 14.73 -8.00
CA TRP A 200 -24.75 13.43 -7.42
C TRP A 200 -25.48 13.22 -6.10
N GLU A 201 -25.81 11.97 -5.74
CA GLU A 201 -26.40 11.58 -4.45
C GLU A 201 -25.35 11.28 -3.37
N TYR A 202 -25.76 11.16 -2.11
CA TYR A 202 -24.87 10.86 -0.98
C TYR A 202 -25.27 9.58 -0.26
N VAL A 203 -24.31 8.66 -0.11
CA VAL A 203 -24.45 7.55 0.81
C VAL A 203 -23.84 7.97 2.14
N ALA A 204 -24.64 8.04 3.20
CA ALA A 204 -24.14 8.25 4.55
C ALA A 204 -24.28 6.97 5.37
N VAL A 205 -23.25 6.63 6.12
CA VAL A 205 -23.23 5.44 6.98
C VAL A 205 -22.70 5.86 8.32
N ARG A 206 -23.48 5.62 9.38
CA ARG A 206 -22.98 5.73 10.74
C ARG A 206 -22.31 4.42 11.12
N LEU A 207 -21.04 4.55 11.45
CA LEU A 207 -20.17 3.50 11.96
C LEU A 207 -20.17 3.56 13.49
N ALA A 208 -20.37 2.40 14.10
CA ALA A 208 -20.21 2.17 15.53
C ALA A 208 -19.49 0.81 15.72
N PRO A 209 -18.71 0.63 16.80
CA PRO A 209 -18.09 -0.65 17.12
C PRO A 209 -19.17 -1.66 17.53
N GLU A 210 -18.88 -2.95 17.35
CA GLU A 210 -19.75 -4.03 17.84
C GLU A 210 -19.92 -4.00 19.36
N THR A 211 -18.85 -3.61 20.06
CA THR A 211 -18.86 -3.43 21.52
C THR A 211 -18.90 -1.94 21.85
N SER A 212 -20.02 -1.49 22.42
CA SER A 212 -20.21 -0.13 22.90
C SER A 212 -19.07 0.31 23.83
N GLY A 213 -18.50 1.49 23.58
CA GLY A 213 -17.42 2.07 24.39
C GLY A 213 -15.99 1.66 23.99
N THR A 214 -15.82 0.89 22.92
CA THR A 214 -14.50 0.64 22.32
C THR A 214 -14.23 1.61 21.17
N ALA A 215 -12.97 1.93 20.91
CA ALA A 215 -12.61 2.78 19.78
C ALA A 215 -12.73 2.00 18.46
N LEU A 216 -13.16 2.67 17.39
CA LEU A 216 -13.16 2.14 16.03
C LEU A 216 -11.70 1.92 15.58
N ARG A 217 -11.25 0.67 15.60
CA ARG A 217 -9.91 0.26 15.20
C ARG A 217 -9.95 -1.00 14.38
N GLY A 218 -9.12 -1.05 13.34
CA GLY A 218 -8.96 -2.22 12.48
C GLY A 218 -9.78 -2.15 11.19
N ALA A 219 -9.84 -3.29 10.49
CA ALA A 219 -10.59 -3.41 9.25
C ALA A 219 -12.09 -3.52 9.56
N LEU A 220 -12.88 -2.65 8.93
CA LEU A 220 -14.33 -2.74 8.96
C LEU A 220 -14.83 -3.75 7.92
N ASP A 221 -16.01 -4.31 8.15
CA ASP A 221 -16.67 -5.15 7.16
C ASP A 221 -16.84 -4.39 5.83
N PRO A 222 -16.71 -5.09 4.69
CA PRO A 222 -16.87 -4.44 3.40
C PRO A 222 -18.25 -3.84 3.20
N LEU A 223 -18.29 -2.64 2.61
CA LEU A 223 -19.53 -2.02 2.14
C LEU A 223 -19.65 -2.22 0.63
N HIS A 224 -20.78 -2.76 0.19
CA HIS A 224 -21.12 -2.97 -1.22
C HIS A 224 -22.18 -1.96 -1.66
N LEU A 225 -21.77 -1.05 -2.53
CA LEU A 225 -22.61 -0.07 -3.20
C LEU A 225 -22.92 -0.54 -4.62
N THR A 226 -24.15 -0.33 -5.06
CA THR A 226 -24.58 -0.59 -6.44
C THR A 226 -25.43 0.57 -6.94
N PHE A 227 -25.03 1.19 -8.05
CA PHE A 227 -25.73 2.31 -8.67
C PHE A 227 -25.56 2.29 -10.19
N SER A 228 -26.48 2.94 -10.90
CA SER A 228 -26.32 3.16 -12.33
C SER A 228 -25.35 4.31 -12.56
N ALA A 229 -24.46 4.23 -13.55
CA ALA A 229 -23.58 5.32 -13.95
C ALA A 229 -23.44 5.35 -15.48
N ASP A 230 -23.10 6.49 -16.07
CA ASP A 230 -22.89 6.60 -17.53
C ASP A 230 -21.45 6.31 -17.92
N LYS A 231 -20.55 6.42 -16.94
CA LYS A 231 -19.13 6.14 -17.04
C LYS A 231 -18.65 5.64 -15.67
N PRO A 232 -17.67 4.73 -15.64
CA PRO A 232 -17.15 4.24 -14.38
C PRO A 232 -16.32 5.30 -13.68
N VAL A 233 -16.63 5.60 -12.42
CA VAL A 233 -16.02 6.69 -11.66
C VAL A 233 -15.84 6.31 -10.20
N TYR A 234 -14.61 6.42 -9.72
CA TYR A 234 -14.28 6.22 -8.31
C TYR A 234 -14.08 7.58 -7.62
N PRO A 235 -14.98 7.99 -6.71
CA PRO A 235 -14.92 9.29 -6.06
C PRO A 235 -13.67 9.40 -5.18
N MET A 236 -12.90 10.47 -5.34
CA MET A 236 -11.66 10.76 -4.58
C MET A 236 -11.55 12.22 -4.13
N ARG A 237 -12.41 13.12 -4.63
CA ARG A 237 -12.28 14.56 -4.38
C ARG A 237 -12.34 14.92 -2.89
N LEU A 238 -13.19 14.23 -2.11
CA LEU A 238 -13.31 14.46 -0.67
C LEU A 238 -12.04 14.12 0.11
N SER A 239 -11.21 13.24 -0.43
CA SER A 239 -9.93 12.84 0.16
C SER A 239 -8.91 13.97 0.16
N ARG A 240 -9.14 15.04 -0.60
CA ARG A 240 -8.35 16.28 -0.52
C ARG A 240 -8.29 16.86 0.90
N LEU A 241 -9.32 16.59 1.70
CA LEU A 241 -9.40 17.05 3.08
C LEU A 241 -8.53 16.24 4.05
N ALA A 242 -8.01 15.09 3.61
CA ALA A 242 -7.13 14.24 4.42
C ALA A 242 -5.86 14.98 4.81
N ARG A 243 -5.43 14.82 6.08
CA ARG A 243 -4.22 15.46 6.61
C ARG A 243 -2.97 14.58 6.55
N THR A 244 -3.16 13.28 6.33
CA THR A 244 -2.08 12.29 6.24
C THR A 244 -2.00 11.77 4.80
N PRO A 245 -0.82 11.33 4.34
CA PRO A 245 -0.69 10.64 3.05
C PRO A 245 -1.74 9.55 2.90
N GLN A 246 -2.26 9.39 1.68
CA GLN A 246 -3.26 8.37 1.36
C GLN A 246 -2.68 7.38 0.35
N SER A 247 -3.03 6.11 0.50
CA SER A 247 -2.72 5.03 -0.45
C SER A 247 -4.03 4.48 -0.98
N LEU A 248 -4.16 4.38 -2.31
CA LEU A 248 -5.29 3.79 -3.01
C LEU A 248 -4.88 2.44 -3.62
N GLY A 249 -5.51 1.35 -3.14
CA GLY A 249 -5.53 0.07 -3.83
C GLY A 249 -6.86 -0.11 -4.55
N LEU A 250 -6.86 -0.03 -5.88
CA LEU A 250 -8.06 -0.11 -6.70
C LEU A 250 -8.03 -1.33 -7.61
N TYR A 251 -8.96 -2.25 -7.40
CA TYR A 251 -9.29 -3.33 -8.32
C TYR A 251 -10.40 -2.88 -9.26
N VAL A 252 -10.28 -3.18 -10.54
CA VAL A 252 -11.29 -2.84 -11.56
C VAL A 252 -11.69 -4.11 -12.31
N LEU A 253 -12.97 -4.47 -12.20
CA LEU A 253 -13.61 -5.57 -12.92
C LEU A 253 -14.49 -5.00 -14.04
N ALA A 254 -14.19 -5.35 -15.28
CA ALA A 254 -14.94 -4.87 -16.44
C ALA A 254 -14.90 -5.89 -17.60
N PRO A 255 -15.68 -5.69 -18.68
CA PRO A 255 -15.56 -6.53 -19.88
C PRO A 255 -14.16 -6.45 -20.53
N HIS A 256 -13.47 -5.32 -20.34
CA HIS A 256 -12.17 -4.98 -20.92
C HIS A 256 -11.25 -4.37 -19.87
N ARG A 257 -9.95 -4.29 -20.17
CA ARG A 257 -8.97 -3.63 -19.30
C ARG A 257 -9.29 -2.15 -19.16
N MET A 258 -9.46 -1.72 -17.92
CA MET A 258 -9.82 -0.36 -17.53
C MET A 258 -8.75 0.21 -16.58
N GLU A 259 -8.38 1.46 -16.77
CA GLU A 259 -7.38 2.15 -15.96
C GLU A 259 -7.83 3.57 -15.61
N PRO A 260 -7.34 4.15 -14.49
CA PRO A 260 -7.61 5.55 -14.19
C PRO A 260 -7.10 6.47 -15.31
N ALA A 261 -7.95 7.41 -15.73
CA ALA A 261 -7.63 8.33 -16.83
C ALA A 261 -6.50 9.34 -16.51
N SER A 262 -6.24 9.58 -15.23
CA SER A 262 -5.24 10.54 -14.75
C SER A 262 -4.84 10.25 -13.31
N GLY A 263 -3.81 10.96 -12.82
CA GLY A 263 -3.35 10.86 -11.44
C GLY A 263 -4.09 11.74 -10.43
N ILE A 264 -5.03 12.61 -10.85
CA ILE A 264 -5.84 13.48 -9.97
C ILE A 264 -5.06 14.17 -8.83
N GLY A 265 -3.81 14.62 -9.06
CA GLY A 265 -2.98 15.28 -8.04
C GLY A 265 -2.10 14.35 -7.17
N GLY A 266 -2.16 13.03 -7.33
CA GLY A 266 -1.25 12.06 -6.73
C GLY A 266 -0.09 11.64 -7.64
N GLU A 267 0.61 10.58 -7.24
CA GLU A 267 1.55 9.89 -8.14
C GLU A 267 0.82 9.29 -9.35
N ARG A 268 1.56 8.87 -10.38
CA ARG A 268 0.96 8.16 -11.51
C ARG A 268 0.37 6.82 -11.05
N PRO A 269 -0.88 6.48 -11.43
CA PRO A 269 -1.44 5.17 -11.16
C PRO A 269 -0.54 4.07 -11.75
N ARG A 270 -0.25 3.04 -10.97
CA ARG A 270 0.60 1.91 -11.38
C ARG A 270 -0.22 0.65 -11.42
N VAL A 271 -0.27 0.01 -12.59
CA VAL A 271 -0.89 -1.30 -12.74
C VAL A 271 0.05 -2.37 -12.19
N THR A 272 -0.40 -3.16 -11.24
CA THR A 272 0.36 -4.29 -10.66
C THR A 272 -0.13 -5.63 -11.23
N PHE A 273 -1.37 -5.68 -11.71
CA PHE A 273 -1.97 -6.84 -12.35
C PHE A 273 -3.00 -6.42 -13.42
N ALA A 274 -3.07 -7.15 -14.52
CA ALA A 274 -4.10 -7.08 -15.54
C ALA A 274 -4.30 -8.49 -16.11
N GLY A 275 -5.48 -9.07 -15.93
CA GLY A 275 -5.74 -10.45 -16.33
C GLY A 275 -7.21 -10.81 -16.22
N ARG A 276 -7.59 -11.97 -16.75
CA ARG A 276 -8.97 -12.46 -16.62
C ARG A 276 -9.11 -13.25 -15.32
N VAL A 277 -10.22 -13.03 -14.62
CA VAL A 277 -10.60 -13.83 -13.46
C VAL A 277 -10.85 -15.27 -13.92
N THR A 278 -10.13 -16.21 -13.30
CA THR A 278 -10.25 -17.66 -13.58
C THR A 278 -11.03 -18.41 -12.51
N ALA A 279 -11.34 -17.75 -11.38
CA ALA A 279 -12.14 -18.31 -10.30
C ALA A 279 -13.53 -18.73 -10.83
N LYS A 280 -13.99 -19.92 -10.43
CA LYS A 280 -15.27 -20.49 -10.87
C LYS A 280 -16.38 -20.39 -9.82
N SER A 281 -16.01 -20.15 -8.57
CA SER A 281 -16.88 -20.04 -7.39
C SER A 281 -16.27 -19.04 -6.42
N GLY A 282 -17.05 -18.60 -5.42
CA GLY A 282 -16.62 -17.61 -4.43
C GLY A 282 -17.01 -16.18 -4.81
N PRO A 283 -16.95 -15.24 -3.85
CA PRO A 283 -17.35 -13.85 -4.03
C PRO A 283 -16.68 -13.15 -5.22
N LEU A 284 -15.41 -13.45 -5.54
CA LEU A 284 -14.76 -12.88 -6.72
C LEU A 284 -15.38 -13.38 -8.02
N ALA A 285 -15.63 -14.69 -8.13
CA ALA A 285 -16.28 -15.26 -9.30
C ALA A 285 -17.69 -14.70 -9.49
N GLU A 286 -18.40 -14.50 -8.38
CA GLU A 286 -19.74 -13.90 -8.34
C GLU A 286 -19.76 -12.45 -8.83
N LEU A 287 -18.82 -11.64 -8.33
CA LEU A 287 -18.69 -10.23 -8.70
C LEU A 287 -18.22 -10.08 -10.15
N ALA A 288 -17.30 -10.94 -10.61
CA ALA A 288 -16.75 -10.90 -11.97
C ALA A 288 -17.71 -11.38 -13.07
N ARG A 289 -18.93 -11.84 -12.74
CA ARG A 289 -19.92 -12.29 -13.73
C ARG A 289 -20.24 -11.19 -14.75
N GLY A 290 -20.00 -11.50 -16.02
CA GLY A 290 -20.16 -10.56 -17.15
C GLY A 290 -19.04 -9.53 -17.29
N THR A 291 -18.13 -9.43 -16.32
CA THR A 291 -17.03 -8.45 -16.26
C THR A 291 -15.71 -9.13 -15.88
N PRO A 292 -15.22 -10.05 -16.73
CA PRO A 292 -14.17 -11.00 -16.35
C PRO A 292 -12.76 -10.41 -16.31
N PHE A 293 -12.54 -9.18 -16.82
CA PHE A 293 -11.22 -8.59 -16.86
C PHE A 293 -10.95 -7.83 -15.56
N LEU A 294 -9.96 -8.28 -14.81
CA LEU A 294 -9.50 -7.70 -13.55
C LEU A 294 -8.21 -6.89 -13.78
N THR A 295 -8.21 -5.64 -13.34
CA THR A 295 -7.02 -4.77 -13.32
C THR A 295 -6.78 -4.31 -11.88
N ALA A 296 -5.58 -4.51 -11.35
CA ALA A 296 -5.19 -4.01 -10.04
C ALA A 296 -4.28 -2.80 -10.21
N VAL A 297 -4.62 -1.70 -9.54
CA VAL A 297 -3.95 -0.41 -9.63
C VAL A 297 -3.59 0.07 -8.23
N GLY A 298 -2.33 0.44 -8.04
CA GLY A 298 -1.85 1.15 -6.86
C GLY A 298 -1.58 2.60 -7.18
N GLN A 299 -1.94 3.50 -6.27
CA GLN A 299 -1.60 4.91 -6.36
C GLN A 299 -1.39 5.53 -4.99
N GLU A 300 -0.37 6.38 -4.89
CA GLU A 300 -0.03 7.10 -3.67
C GLU A 300 -0.36 8.59 -3.80
N PHE A 301 -0.81 9.18 -2.69
CA PHE A 301 -1.12 10.60 -2.54
C PHE A 301 -0.34 11.17 -1.36
N PRO A 302 0.94 11.52 -1.55
CA PRO A 302 1.77 12.09 -0.48
C PRO A 302 1.23 13.43 0.05
N ALA A 303 0.60 14.21 -0.83
CA ALA A 303 -0.05 15.48 -0.51
C ALA A 303 -1.52 15.43 -0.95
N PRO A 304 -2.43 14.89 -0.11
CA PRO A 304 -3.84 14.75 -0.48
C PRO A 304 -4.50 16.08 -0.84
N ALA A 305 -4.04 17.18 -0.24
CA ALA A 305 -4.49 18.53 -0.57
C ALA A 305 -4.31 18.93 -2.04
N LEU A 306 -3.60 18.16 -2.87
CA LEU A 306 -3.50 18.37 -4.32
C LEU A 306 -4.61 17.69 -5.12
N ILE A 307 -5.40 16.81 -4.50
CA ILE A 307 -6.44 16.05 -5.19
C ILE A 307 -7.49 16.99 -5.79
N ASP A 308 -7.66 16.96 -7.10
CA ASP A 308 -8.48 17.93 -7.86
C ASP A 308 -9.69 17.30 -8.55
N GLY A 309 -9.84 15.97 -8.46
CA GLY A 309 -10.94 15.27 -9.11
C GLY A 309 -11.16 13.84 -8.62
N ASP A 310 -11.99 13.14 -9.38
CA ASP A 310 -12.38 11.76 -9.16
C ASP A 310 -11.77 10.87 -10.25
N HIS A 311 -11.49 9.61 -9.93
CA HIS A 311 -10.92 8.69 -10.91
C HIS A 311 -11.98 8.24 -11.90
N VAL A 312 -11.97 8.82 -13.10
CA VAL A 312 -12.71 8.27 -14.24
C VAL A 312 -11.92 7.10 -14.81
N LEU A 313 -12.52 5.91 -14.82
CA LEU A 313 -11.90 4.72 -15.38
C LEU A 313 -12.14 4.69 -16.89
N ARG A 314 -11.11 4.39 -17.66
CA ARG A 314 -11.15 4.37 -19.12
C ARG A 314 -10.67 3.04 -19.67
N ARG A 315 -11.34 2.59 -20.72
CA ARG A 315 -10.93 1.41 -21.47
C ARG A 315 -9.58 1.70 -22.13
N THR A 316 -8.65 0.78 -21.98
CA THR A 316 -7.36 0.82 -22.67
C THR A 316 -7.50 0.39 -24.14
N ALA A 317 -6.52 0.71 -24.98
CA ALA A 317 -6.57 0.35 -26.40
C ALA A 317 -6.60 -1.17 -26.65
N SER A 318 -6.09 -1.96 -25.71
CA SER A 318 -5.97 -3.41 -25.81
C SER A 318 -6.01 -4.05 -24.44
N ASP A 319 -6.63 -5.21 -24.34
CA ASP A 319 -6.72 -6.03 -23.12
C ASP A 319 -5.40 -6.78 -22.84
N THR A 320 -4.28 -6.06 -22.83
CA THR A 320 -2.96 -6.64 -22.57
C THR A 320 -2.89 -7.15 -21.14
N THR A 321 -2.42 -8.37 -20.97
CA THR A 321 -2.21 -8.95 -19.64
C THR A 321 -0.90 -8.45 -19.04
N PHE A 322 -0.88 -8.33 -17.72
CA PHE A 322 0.27 -7.92 -16.95
C PHE A 322 0.21 -8.57 -15.57
N GLN A 323 1.35 -8.99 -15.05
CA GLN A 323 1.46 -9.45 -13.67
C GLN A 323 2.83 -9.04 -13.17
N GLN A 324 2.86 -8.34 -12.05
CA GLN A 324 4.11 -7.89 -11.45
C GLN A 324 5.00 -9.08 -11.12
N VAL A 325 6.28 -8.96 -11.45
CA VAL A 325 7.31 -9.94 -11.11
C VAL A 325 8.23 -9.31 -10.07
N ILE A 326 8.33 -9.93 -8.90
CA ILE A 326 9.28 -9.54 -7.87
C ILE A 326 10.50 -10.44 -8.00
N TYR A 327 11.68 -9.84 -8.12
CA TYR A 327 12.92 -10.60 -8.20
C TYR A 327 13.54 -10.74 -6.81
N GLU A 328 13.86 -11.98 -6.45
CA GLU A 328 14.70 -12.29 -5.31
C GLU A 328 16.12 -12.55 -5.80
N ASP A 329 17.04 -11.64 -5.47
CA ASP A 329 18.45 -11.84 -5.77
C ASP A 329 19.05 -12.81 -4.75
N ARG A 330 19.65 -13.89 -5.25
CA ARG A 330 20.33 -14.88 -4.42
C ARG A 330 21.73 -15.15 -4.96
N LEU A 331 22.72 -15.08 -4.08
CA LEU A 331 24.09 -15.46 -4.40
C LEU A 331 24.15 -16.89 -4.93
N ARG A 332 24.80 -17.09 -6.09
CA ARG A 332 24.94 -18.41 -6.70
C ARG A 332 25.77 -19.31 -5.78
N LYS A 333 25.19 -20.43 -5.33
CA LYS A 333 25.86 -21.44 -4.50
C LYS A 333 26.06 -22.74 -5.28
N VAL A 334 27.17 -23.42 -5.04
CA VAL A 334 27.47 -24.77 -5.53
C VAL A 334 27.75 -25.62 -4.30
N ALA A 335 26.94 -26.66 -4.06
CA ALA A 335 27.00 -27.49 -2.84
C ALA A 335 26.97 -26.68 -1.53
N GLY A 336 26.15 -25.61 -1.48
CA GLY A 336 26.04 -24.73 -0.32
C GLY A 336 27.13 -23.64 -0.21
N ILE A 337 28.19 -23.71 -1.01
CA ILE A 337 29.30 -22.75 -1.00
C ILE A 337 29.08 -21.68 -2.08
N PRO A 338 29.21 -20.37 -1.76
CA PRO A 338 29.22 -19.31 -2.77
C PRO A 338 30.16 -19.61 -3.94
N ALA A 339 29.65 -19.60 -5.17
CA ALA A 339 30.40 -20.00 -6.36
C ALA A 339 31.67 -19.16 -6.58
N TRP A 340 31.63 -17.88 -6.21
CA TRP A 340 32.80 -16.99 -6.30
C TRP A 340 33.96 -17.46 -5.40
N LEU A 341 33.68 -17.99 -4.21
CA LEU A 341 34.74 -18.52 -3.31
C LEU A 341 35.48 -19.66 -3.97
N LEU A 342 34.76 -20.57 -4.64
CA LEU A 342 35.38 -21.68 -5.38
C LEU A 342 36.29 -21.17 -6.50
N THR A 343 35.87 -20.12 -7.21
CA THR A 343 36.71 -19.53 -8.27
C THR A 343 37.93 -18.78 -7.74
N VAL A 344 37.80 -18.07 -6.62
CA VAL A 344 38.92 -17.35 -5.98
C VAL A 344 39.93 -18.34 -5.41
N VAL A 345 39.48 -19.35 -4.67
CA VAL A 345 40.35 -20.39 -4.10
C VAL A 345 41.00 -21.21 -5.21
N GLY A 346 40.23 -21.63 -6.22
CA GLY A 346 40.77 -22.35 -7.38
C GLY A 346 41.81 -21.52 -8.15
N GLY A 347 41.56 -20.23 -8.36
CA GLY A 347 42.50 -19.31 -9.00
C GLY A 347 43.78 -19.12 -8.20
N LEU A 348 43.68 -18.92 -6.88
CA LEU A 348 44.83 -18.81 -5.98
C LEU A 348 45.65 -20.10 -5.95
N ALA A 349 45.01 -21.27 -5.88
CA ALA A 349 45.69 -22.55 -5.93
C ALA A 349 46.50 -22.71 -7.22
N LEU A 350 45.91 -22.38 -8.38
CA LEU A 350 46.60 -22.40 -9.67
C LEU A 350 47.81 -21.45 -9.70
N LEU A 351 47.68 -20.24 -9.17
CA LEU A 351 48.78 -19.27 -9.08
C LEU A 351 49.92 -19.77 -8.19
N VAL A 352 49.59 -20.35 -7.03
CA VAL A 352 50.58 -20.94 -6.12
C VAL A 352 51.28 -22.12 -6.78
N THR A 353 50.54 -23.03 -7.43
CA THR A 353 51.11 -24.16 -8.16
C THR A 353 52.05 -23.67 -9.27
N ALA A 354 51.65 -22.65 -10.04
CA ALA A 354 52.49 -22.06 -11.08
C ALA A 354 53.78 -21.43 -10.50
N ALA A 355 53.67 -20.70 -9.38
CA ALA A 355 54.82 -20.11 -8.70
C ALA A 355 55.80 -21.17 -8.18
N VAL A 356 55.29 -22.25 -7.57
CA VAL A 356 56.11 -23.39 -7.11
C VAL A 356 56.81 -24.07 -8.29
N LEU A 357 56.09 -24.34 -9.38
CA LEU A 357 56.68 -24.94 -10.58
C LEU A 357 57.76 -24.04 -11.19
N LEU A 358 57.54 -22.72 -11.23
CA LEU A 358 58.55 -21.76 -11.69
C LEU A 358 59.77 -21.70 -10.75
N ALA A 359 59.56 -21.77 -9.44
CA ALA A 359 60.64 -21.79 -8.46
C ALA A 359 61.48 -23.08 -8.55
N VAL A 360 60.83 -24.24 -8.65
CA VAL A 360 61.49 -25.55 -8.87
C VAL A 360 62.24 -25.56 -10.20
N ARG A 361 61.65 -25.00 -11.27
CA ARG A 361 62.32 -24.88 -12.56
C ARG A 361 63.53 -23.94 -12.50
N ARG A 362 63.48 -22.88 -11.68
CA ARG A 362 64.62 -21.98 -11.45
C ARG A 362 65.72 -22.63 -10.61
N SER A 363 65.39 -23.38 -9.56
CA SER A 363 66.37 -24.05 -8.69
C SER A 363 67.06 -25.23 -9.38
N ARG A 364 66.41 -25.87 -10.36
CA ARG A 364 66.99 -26.92 -11.21
C ARG A 364 67.78 -26.38 -12.40
N ARG A 365 67.98 -25.06 -12.53
CA ARG A 365 68.89 -24.52 -13.56
C ARG A 365 70.32 -24.98 -13.22
N PRO A 366 71.02 -25.67 -14.14
CA PRO A 366 72.36 -26.14 -13.88
C PRO A 366 73.28 -24.97 -13.56
N VAL A 367 73.98 -25.05 -12.43
CA VAL A 367 75.08 -24.15 -12.10
C VAL A 367 76.17 -24.42 -13.14
N ILE A 368 76.47 -23.43 -13.99
CA ILE A 368 77.58 -23.52 -14.93
C ILE A 368 78.86 -23.61 -14.08
N PRO A 369 79.66 -24.69 -14.19
CA PRO A 369 80.89 -24.80 -13.42
C PRO A 369 81.83 -23.64 -13.79
N PRO A 370 82.55 -23.05 -12.81
CA PRO A 370 83.45 -21.93 -13.08
C PRO A 370 84.49 -22.35 -14.13
N LYS A 371 84.78 -21.41 -15.04
CA LYS A 371 85.75 -21.60 -16.13
C LYS A 371 87.10 -22.05 -15.54
N PRO A 372 87.74 -23.12 -16.05
CA PRO A 372 89.03 -23.57 -15.55
C PRO A 372 90.07 -22.43 -15.61
N LEU A 373 90.79 -22.21 -14.51
CA LEU A 373 91.89 -21.26 -14.46
C LEU A 373 92.97 -21.72 -15.43
N GLN A 374 93.22 -20.93 -16.47
CA GLN A 374 94.39 -21.13 -17.33
C GLN A 374 95.64 -20.74 -16.55
N PRO A 375 96.69 -21.59 -16.51
CA PRO A 375 97.96 -21.21 -15.91
C PRO A 375 98.57 -20.03 -16.69
N PRO A 376 99.28 -19.11 -16.01
CA PRO A 376 99.89 -17.96 -16.65
C PRO A 376 100.91 -18.43 -17.70
N ARG A 377 100.88 -17.78 -18.87
CA ARG A 377 101.88 -18.00 -19.92
C ARG A 377 103.26 -17.59 -19.37
N PRO A 378 104.28 -18.45 -19.43
CA PRO A 378 105.64 -18.02 -19.16
C PRO A 378 106.05 -16.97 -20.20
N VAL A 379 106.69 -15.92 -19.70
CA VAL A 379 107.25 -14.81 -20.48
C VAL A 379 108.66 -15.19 -20.91
N ASN A 380 108.96 -14.91 -22.19
CA ASN A 380 110.20 -15.07 -22.97
C ASN A 380 110.29 -16.34 -23.82
#